data_AF-A0A5E4JAG7-F1
#
_entry.id   AF-A0A5E4JAG7-F1
#
_cell.length_a   1.000
_cell.length_b   1.000
_cell.length_c   1.000
_cell.angle_alpha   90.00
_cell.angle_beta   90.00
_cell.angle_gamma   90.00
#
_symmetry.space_group_name_H-M   'P 1'
#
loop_
_entity.id
_entity.type
_entity.pdbx_description
1 polymer ?
#
loop_
_entity_poly.entity_id
_entity_poly.type
_entity_poly.pdbx_seq_one_letter_code
_entity_poly.pdbx_strand_id
1 'polypeptide(L)'
;MAEPEEISFFANCKGWMAVKKKTINPDTEQKEILAVLASINDTTSRKAYEFTGIKTAEIDAYVALLVKGKRKGLGNLADIFGSLKQSELKAKLVALCPDPLMYPFAETYFINKLLRTLGYSPFIGAEAITEVYPDMKMPKPRGRKPKK
;
A
#
# COMPACT_ATOMS: atom_id res chain seq x y z
N MET A 1 16.07 16.11 31.44
CA MET A 1 14.69 15.62 31.30
C MET A 1 14.74 14.43 30.37
N ALA A 2 14.17 13.29 30.76
CA ALA A 2 14.06 12.14 29.85
C ALA A 2 13.12 12.51 28.70
N GLU A 3 13.47 12.15 27.47
CA GLU A 3 12.56 12.35 26.34
C GLU A 3 11.31 11.48 26.53
N PRO A 4 10.11 12.00 26.19
CA PRO A 4 8.91 11.19 26.25
C PRO A 4 9.00 10.02 25.25
N GLU A 5 8.48 8.86 25.63
CA GLU A 5 8.36 7.73 24.71
C GLU A 5 7.45 8.15 23.54
N GLU A 6 7.88 7.98 22.29
CA GLU A 6 7.10 8.43 21.13
C GLU A 6 7.35 7.63 19.85
N ILE A 7 6.36 7.65 18.95
CA ILE A 7 6.47 7.28 17.54
C ILE A 7 6.52 8.57 16.74
N SER A 8 7.49 8.76 15.86
CA SER A 8 7.61 9.97 15.02
C SER A 8 8.05 9.59 13.61
N PHE A 9 7.33 10.06 12.60
CA PHE A 9 7.66 9.97 11.19
C PHE A 9 7.71 11.39 10.66
N PHE A 10 8.70 11.78 9.87
CA PHE A 10 8.72 13.08 9.19
C PHE A 10 9.37 12.85 7.82
N ALA A 11 8.82 13.43 6.77
CA ALA A 11 9.32 13.32 5.41
C ALA A 11 9.14 14.69 4.77
N ASN A 12 10.12 15.21 4.00
CA ASN A 12 10.01 16.32 3.04
C ASN A 12 10.83 15.93 1.80
N CYS A 13 10.23 15.89 0.62
CA CYS A 13 10.79 15.27 -0.57
C CYS A 13 10.45 16.15 -1.79
N LYS A 14 11.15 17.28 -1.93
CA LYS A 14 10.89 18.32 -2.97
C LYS A 14 9.42 18.77 -3.02
N GLY A 15 8.84 19.08 -1.87
CA GLY A 15 7.42 19.42 -1.73
C GLY A 15 6.52 18.24 -1.32
N TRP A 16 7.05 17.01 -1.25
CA TRP A 16 6.36 15.91 -0.59
C TRP A 16 6.66 15.88 0.91
N MET A 17 5.79 16.41 1.76
CA MET A 17 6.00 16.36 3.22
C MET A 17 4.97 15.50 3.95
N ALA A 18 5.40 14.56 4.80
CA ALA A 18 4.52 13.71 5.60
C ALA A 18 5.09 13.47 6.98
N VAL A 19 4.35 13.81 8.04
CA VAL A 19 4.78 13.64 9.43
C VAL A 19 3.75 12.81 10.20
N LYS A 20 4.17 11.82 10.99
CA LYS A 20 3.31 10.96 11.83
C LYS A 20 3.94 10.78 13.21
N LYS A 21 3.59 11.69 14.11
CA LYS A 21 4.03 11.73 15.50
C LYS A 21 2.91 11.28 16.45
N LYS A 22 3.23 10.47 17.45
CA LYS A 22 2.37 9.97 18.54
C LYS A 22 3.25 9.84 19.78
N THR A 23 2.98 10.65 20.79
CA THR A 23 3.54 10.45 22.13
C THR A 23 2.88 9.24 22.78
N ILE A 24 3.67 8.43 23.45
CA ILE A 24 3.26 7.24 24.21
C ILE A 24 3.19 7.65 25.67
N ASN A 25 1.98 7.56 26.21
CA ASN A 25 1.65 7.78 27.62
C ASN A 25 1.35 6.42 28.29
N PRO A 26 1.31 6.33 29.63
CA PRO A 26 0.98 5.10 30.33
C PRO A 26 -0.39 4.47 29.97
N ASP A 27 -1.32 5.26 29.44
CA ASP A 27 -2.65 4.84 28.99
C ASP A 27 -2.73 4.56 27.48
N THR A 28 -1.62 4.68 26.74
CA THR A 28 -1.59 4.42 25.30
C THR A 28 -1.77 2.93 25.02
N GLU A 29 -2.83 2.58 24.31
CA GLU A 29 -3.12 1.19 23.99
C GLU A 29 -2.25 0.69 22.84
N GLN A 30 -1.88 -0.60 22.86
CA GLN A 30 -1.08 -1.23 21.79
C GLN A 30 -1.74 -1.11 20.41
N LYS A 31 -3.07 -1.13 20.35
CA LYS A 31 -3.83 -0.98 19.11
C LYS A 31 -3.67 0.41 18.48
N GLU A 32 -3.43 1.45 19.29
CA GLU A 32 -3.11 2.80 18.79
C GLU A 32 -1.70 2.84 18.17
N ILE A 33 -0.73 2.21 18.83
CA ILE A 33 0.65 2.08 18.30
C ILE A 33 0.63 1.34 16.96
N LEU A 34 -0.11 0.23 16.89
CA LEU A 34 -0.30 -0.56 15.68
C LEU A 34 -0.89 0.27 14.53
N ALA A 35 -1.91 1.09 14.82
CA ALA A 35 -2.54 1.97 13.84
C ALA A 35 -1.56 3.00 13.26
N VAL A 36 -0.69 3.60 14.10
CA VAL A 36 0.33 4.56 13.63
C VAL A 36 1.35 3.85 12.73
N LEU A 37 1.82 2.67 13.10
CA LEU A 37 2.79 1.90 12.31
C LEU A 37 2.21 1.44 10.96
N ALA A 38 1.00 0.91 10.95
CA ALA A 38 0.31 0.52 9.72
C ALA A 38 0.11 1.72 8.77
N SER A 39 -0.27 2.88 9.33
CA SER A 39 -0.35 4.12 8.58
C SER A 39 1.02 4.48 7.98
N ILE A 40 2.09 4.49 8.79
CA ILE A 40 3.46 4.78 8.33
C ILE A 40 3.79 3.94 7.11
N ASN A 41 3.63 2.62 7.20
CA ASN A 41 3.87 1.67 6.11
C ASN A 41 3.08 2.02 4.84
N ASP A 42 1.75 2.23 4.93
CA ASP A 42 0.95 2.55 3.75
C ASP A 42 1.42 3.83 3.04
N THR A 43 1.92 4.83 3.78
CA THR A 43 2.47 6.06 3.19
C THR A 43 3.84 5.86 2.57
N THR A 44 4.74 5.15 3.26
CA THR A 44 6.10 4.93 2.75
C THR A 44 6.09 3.99 1.57
N SER A 45 5.34 2.87 1.61
CA SER A 45 5.24 1.92 0.51
C SER A 45 4.68 2.57 -0.75
N ARG A 46 3.57 3.33 -0.64
CA ARG A 46 3.00 4.05 -1.79
C ARG A 46 4.02 5.00 -2.39
N LYS A 47 4.66 5.81 -1.53
CA LYS A 47 5.60 6.82 -2.01
C LYS A 47 6.86 6.20 -2.61
N ALA A 48 7.34 5.08 -2.09
CA ALA A 48 8.49 4.35 -2.63
C ALA A 48 8.27 3.96 -4.10
N TYR A 49 7.09 3.45 -4.46
CA TYR A 49 6.78 3.13 -5.85
C TYR A 49 6.64 4.35 -6.76
N GLU A 50 6.23 5.50 -6.25
CA GLU A 50 6.28 6.75 -7.04
C GLU A 50 7.73 7.13 -7.37
N PHE A 51 8.67 6.88 -6.46
CA PHE A 51 10.09 7.18 -6.65
C PHE A 51 10.82 6.22 -7.61
N THR A 52 10.27 5.03 -7.90
CA THR A 52 10.86 4.13 -8.90
C THR A 52 10.60 4.59 -10.33
N GLY A 53 9.66 5.52 -10.53
CA GLY A 53 9.28 6.02 -11.85
C GLY A 53 8.49 5.02 -12.70
N ILE A 54 8.15 3.84 -12.17
CA ILE A 54 7.28 2.88 -12.87
C ILE A 54 5.89 3.50 -13.09
N LYS A 55 5.23 3.12 -14.18
CA LYS A 55 3.90 3.64 -14.52
C LYS A 55 2.81 2.94 -13.71
N THR A 56 2.76 3.21 -12.41
CA THR A 56 1.84 2.59 -11.42
C THR A 56 0.37 2.67 -11.85
N ALA A 57 -0.07 3.78 -12.45
CA ALA A 57 -1.44 3.93 -12.94
C ALA A 57 -1.80 2.93 -14.06
N GLU A 58 -0.85 2.58 -14.92
CA GLU A 58 -1.06 1.60 -15.99
C GLU A 58 -1.05 0.16 -15.44
N ILE A 59 -0.25 -0.09 -14.40
CA ILE A 59 -0.29 -1.37 -13.67
C ILE A 59 -1.63 -1.53 -12.93
N ASP A 60 -2.11 -0.46 -12.29
CA ASP A 60 -3.42 -0.43 -11.64
C ASP A 60 -4.56 -0.73 -12.61
N ALA A 61 -4.55 -0.09 -13.79
CA ALA A 61 -5.53 -0.35 -14.84
C ALA A 61 -5.49 -1.81 -15.32
N TYR A 62 -4.28 -2.38 -15.44
CA TYR A 62 -4.14 -3.78 -15.81
C TYR A 62 -4.69 -4.74 -14.75
N VAL A 63 -4.38 -4.51 -13.47
CA VAL A 63 -4.96 -5.30 -12.38
C VAL A 63 -6.48 -5.21 -12.38
N ALA A 64 -7.04 -4.01 -12.58
CA ALA A 64 -8.48 -3.80 -12.66
C ALA A 64 -9.14 -4.61 -13.78
N LEU A 65 -8.46 -4.80 -14.91
CA LEU A 65 -8.92 -5.69 -16.00
C LEU A 65 -8.89 -7.17 -15.58
N LEU A 66 -7.81 -7.62 -14.94
CA LEU A 66 -7.66 -9.02 -14.50
C LEU A 66 -8.72 -9.45 -13.48
N VAL A 67 -9.08 -8.55 -12.58
CA VAL A 67 -10.06 -8.81 -11.51
C VAL A 67 -11.51 -8.47 -11.92
N LYS A 68 -11.73 -7.93 -13.13
CA LYS A 68 -13.06 -7.49 -13.56
C LYS A 68 -14.05 -8.65 -13.49
N GLY A 69 -15.14 -8.46 -12.74
CA GLY A 69 -16.18 -9.47 -12.56
C GLY A 69 -15.83 -10.59 -11.57
N LYS A 70 -14.63 -10.58 -10.97
CA LYS A 70 -14.23 -11.54 -9.93
C LYS A 70 -14.55 -11.00 -8.54
N ARG A 71 -15.02 -11.88 -7.65
CA ARG A 71 -15.22 -11.56 -6.22
C ARG A 71 -13.88 -11.64 -5.49
N LYS A 72 -13.77 -10.95 -4.35
CA LYS A 72 -12.64 -11.12 -3.42
C LYS A 72 -12.56 -12.57 -2.95
N GLY A 73 -11.36 -13.17 -2.93
CA GLY A 73 -11.17 -14.58 -2.55
C GLY A 73 -9.89 -15.22 -3.09
N LEU A 74 -9.33 -16.19 -2.36
CA LEU A 74 -8.09 -16.90 -2.72
C LEU A 74 -8.22 -17.71 -4.01
N GLY A 75 -9.39 -18.30 -4.26
CA GLY A 75 -9.64 -19.05 -5.50
C GLY A 75 -9.44 -18.17 -6.75
N ASN A 76 -9.99 -16.95 -6.74
CA ASN A 76 -9.82 -16.01 -7.85
C ASN A 76 -8.37 -15.54 -8.02
N LEU A 77 -7.59 -15.48 -6.94
CA LEU A 77 -6.17 -15.18 -6.99
C LEU A 77 -5.41 -16.31 -7.71
N ALA A 78 -5.66 -17.56 -7.33
CA ALA A 78 -5.05 -18.74 -7.95
C ALA A 78 -5.42 -18.84 -9.43
N ASP A 79 -6.68 -18.60 -9.79
CA ASP A 79 -7.14 -18.59 -11.18
C ASP A 79 -6.40 -17.54 -12.02
N ILE A 80 -6.25 -16.32 -11.48
CA ILE A 80 -5.54 -15.25 -12.19
C ILE A 80 -4.08 -15.64 -12.38
N PHE A 81 -3.37 -16.03 -11.31
CA PHE A 81 -1.96 -16.43 -11.44
C PHE A 81 -1.76 -17.63 -12.37
N GLY A 82 -2.67 -18.62 -12.34
CA GLY A 82 -2.63 -19.76 -13.24
C GLY A 82 -2.90 -19.40 -14.70
N SER A 83 -3.66 -18.34 -14.97
CA SER A 83 -3.95 -17.86 -16.33
C SER A 83 -2.87 -16.94 -16.92
N LEU A 84 -1.98 -16.40 -16.09
CA LEU A 84 -0.95 -15.47 -16.53
C LEU A 84 0.25 -16.23 -17.12
N LYS A 85 0.56 -15.96 -18.39
CA LYS A 85 1.82 -16.39 -18.98
C LYS A 85 2.95 -15.49 -18.49
N GLN A 86 3.95 -16.09 -17.84
CA GLN A 86 5.04 -15.35 -17.20
C GLN A 86 5.83 -14.47 -18.20
N SER A 87 6.06 -14.94 -19.42
CA SER A 87 6.77 -14.18 -20.46
C SER A 87 5.99 -12.94 -20.92
N GLU A 88 4.67 -13.07 -21.14
CA GLU A 88 3.79 -11.97 -21.54
C GLU A 88 3.64 -10.95 -20.40
N LEU A 89 3.47 -11.42 -19.17
CA LEU A 89 3.44 -10.56 -17.98
C LEU A 89 4.74 -9.78 -17.84
N LYS A 90 5.89 -10.46 -17.95
CA LYS A 90 7.20 -9.84 -17.84
C LYS A 90 7.40 -8.77 -18.91
N ALA A 91 7.13 -9.09 -20.18
CA ALA A 91 7.24 -8.13 -21.28
C ALA A 91 6.36 -6.89 -21.04
N LYS A 92 5.11 -7.10 -20.60
CA LYS A 92 4.17 -6.02 -20.28
C LYS A 92 4.67 -5.13 -19.15
N LEU A 93 5.19 -5.71 -18.07
CA LEU A 93 5.68 -4.93 -16.92
C LEU A 93 6.98 -4.18 -17.25
N VAL A 94 7.90 -4.79 -17.99
CA VAL A 94 9.13 -4.12 -18.46
C VAL A 94 8.80 -2.89 -19.31
N ALA A 95 7.77 -2.94 -20.16
CA ALA A 95 7.34 -1.78 -20.96
C ALA A 95 6.77 -0.62 -20.12
N LEU A 96 6.43 -0.86 -18.84
CA LEU A 96 5.96 0.14 -17.89
C LEU A 96 7.06 0.66 -16.97
N CYS A 97 8.29 0.20 -17.16
CA CYS A 97 9.45 0.65 -16.43
C CYS A 97 10.16 1.79 -17.18
N PRO A 98 10.76 2.76 -16.46
CA PRO A 98 11.66 3.73 -17.08
C PRO A 98 12.98 3.07 -17.54
N ASP A 99 13.38 1.98 -16.87
CA ASP A 99 14.56 1.17 -17.17
C ASP A 99 14.21 -0.30 -16.91
N PRO A 100 14.61 -1.27 -17.76
CA PRO A 100 14.42 -2.70 -17.53
C PRO A 100 14.86 -3.19 -16.13
N LEU A 101 15.85 -2.56 -15.50
CA LEU A 101 16.30 -2.86 -14.14
C LEU A 101 15.23 -2.60 -13.07
N MET A 102 14.22 -1.78 -13.36
CA MET A 102 13.10 -1.51 -12.44
C MET A 102 12.04 -2.61 -12.46
N TYR A 103 12.19 -3.63 -13.31
CA TYR A 103 11.26 -4.75 -13.42
C TYR A 103 10.87 -5.39 -12.07
N PRO A 104 11.80 -5.69 -11.14
CA PRO A 104 11.44 -6.28 -9.86
C PRO A 104 10.47 -5.41 -9.04
N PHE A 105 10.58 -4.08 -9.15
CA PHE A 105 9.67 -3.15 -8.47
C PHE A 105 8.29 -3.10 -9.15
N ALA A 106 8.24 -3.15 -10.48
CA ALA A 106 6.98 -3.25 -11.22
C ALA A 106 6.24 -4.56 -10.92
N GLU A 107 6.97 -5.68 -10.86
CA GLU A 107 6.43 -6.99 -10.49
C GLU A 107 5.91 -7.01 -9.06
N THR A 108 6.70 -6.51 -8.10
CA THR A 108 6.27 -6.42 -6.69
C THR A 108 5.05 -5.52 -6.54
N TYR A 109 5.00 -4.38 -7.24
CA TYR A 109 3.83 -3.50 -7.24
C TYR A 109 2.59 -4.20 -7.80
N PHE A 110 2.73 -4.88 -8.94
CA PHE A 110 1.66 -5.65 -9.57
C PHE A 110 1.09 -6.70 -8.62
N ILE A 111 1.94 -7.52 -7.99
CA ILE A 111 1.53 -8.58 -7.05
C ILE A 111 0.80 -7.95 -5.86
N ASN A 112 1.39 -6.92 -5.24
CA ASN A 112 0.78 -6.24 -4.10
C ASN A 112 -0.57 -5.62 -4.45
N LYS A 113 -0.69 -5.02 -5.63
CA LYS A 113 -1.94 -4.43 -6.10
C LYS A 113 -3.00 -5.49 -6.36
N LEU A 114 -2.64 -6.60 -6.99
CA LEU A 114 -3.54 -7.72 -7.26
C LEU A 114 -4.09 -8.32 -5.97
N LEU A 115 -3.20 -8.62 -5.01
CA LEU A 115 -3.57 -9.11 -3.68
C LEU A 115 -4.58 -8.16 -3.02
N ARG A 116 -4.23 -6.86 -2.92
CA ARG A 116 -5.07 -5.86 -2.25
C ARG A 116 -6.42 -5.69 -2.93
N THR A 117 -6.46 -5.73 -4.25
CA THR A 117 -7.72 -5.61 -5.00
C THR A 117 -8.65 -6.80 -4.75
N LEU A 118 -8.09 -7.99 -4.51
CA LEU A 118 -8.83 -9.20 -4.14
C LEU A 118 -9.06 -9.37 -2.63
N GLY A 119 -8.75 -8.35 -1.82
CA GLY A 119 -9.01 -8.34 -0.38
C GLY A 119 -7.89 -8.95 0.48
N TYR A 120 -6.71 -9.17 -0.07
CA TYR A 120 -5.56 -9.69 0.66
C TYR A 120 -4.49 -8.62 0.80
N SER A 121 -3.94 -8.47 1.99
CA SER A 121 -2.79 -7.60 2.21
C SER A 121 -1.69 -8.40 2.86
N PRO A 122 -0.45 -8.38 2.33
CA PRO A 122 0.69 -8.97 3.02
C PRO A 122 1.13 -8.12 4.24
N PHE A 123 0.50 -6.96 4.45
CA PHE A 123 0.78 -6.05 5.54
C PHE A 123 -0.48 -5.79 6.38
N ILE A 124 -0.28 -5.48 7.65
CA ILE A 124 -1.34 -4.98 8.51
C ILE A 124 -1.75 -3.59 8.00
N GLY A 125 -2.99 -3.50 7.52
CA GLY A 125 -3.58 -2.27 7.01
C GLY A 125 -4.78 -1.83 7.84
N ALA A 126 -5.35 -0.68 7.50
CA ALA A 126 -6.47 -0.11 8.24
C ALA A 126 -7.71 -1.03 8.31
N GLU A 127 -7.98 -1.78 7.24
CA GLU A 127 -9.10 -2.72 7.18
C GLU A 127 -8.96 -3.84 8.22
N ALA A 128 -7.80 -4.53 8.23
CA ALA A 128 -7.52 -5.59 9.21
C ALA A 128 -7.56 -5.09 10.66
N ILE A 129 -7.05 -3.88 10.90
CA ILE A 129 -7.10 -3.25 12.22
C ILE A 129 -8.54 -2.96 12.64
N THR A 130 -9.39 -2.45 11.74
CA THR A 130 -10.79 -2.11 12.04
C THR A 130 -11.63 -3.36 12.26
N GLU A 131 -11.30 -4.46 11.58
CA GLU A 131 -11.96 -5.76 11.77
C GLU A 131 -11.68 -6.32 13.18
N VAL A 132 -10.45 -6.20 13.67
CA VAL A 132 -10.05 -6.70 15.00
C VAL A 132 -10.44 -5.73 16.12
N TYR A 133 -10.41 -4.42 15.86
CA TYR A 133 -10.71 -3.37 16.84
C TYR A 133 -11.78 -2.40 16.28
N PRO A 134 -13.07 -2.79 16.26
CA PRO A 134 -14.14 -1.99 15.66
C PRO A 134 -14.43 -0.68 16.38
N ASP A 135 -14.03 -0.59 17.66
CA ASP A 135 -14.12 0.60 18.52
C ASP A 135 -13.12 1.70 18.10
N MET A 136 -12.05 1.35 17.38
CA MET A 136 -11.10 2.33 16.89
C MET A 136 -11.66 3.14 15.72
N LYS A 137 -11.89 4.44 15.97
CA LYS A 137 -12.21 5.43 14.93
C LYS A 137 -10.95 5.78 14.13
N MET A 138 -10.51 4.88 13.26
CA MET A 138 -9.37 5.10 12.37
C MET A 138 -9.68 6.26 11.40
N PRO A 139 -8.87 7.33 11.36
CA PRO A 139 -9.07 8.39 10.39
C PRO A 139 -8.88 7.82 8.98
N LYS A 140 -9.91 7.95 8.13
CA LYS A 140 -9.80 7.55 6.71
C LYS A 140 -8.60 8.28 6.09
N PRO A 141 -7.79 7.62 5.25
CA PRO A 141 -6.67 8.27 4.56
C PRO A 141 -7.16 9.56 3.91
N ARG A 142 -6.56 10.71 4.25
CA ARG A 142 -6.89 11.99 3.62
C ARG A 142 -6.53 11.89 2.13
N GLY A 143 -7.52 11.58 1.31
CA GLY A 143 -7.44 11.77 -0.13
C GLY A 143 -7.23 13.26 -0.43
N ARG A 144 -6.45 13.56 -1.47
CA ARG A 144 -6.30 14.91 -1.99
C ARG A 144 -7.71 15.42 -2.33
N LYS A 145 -8.23 16.40 -1.58
CA LYS A 145 -9.48 17.09 -1.98
C LYS A 145 -9.25 17.61 -3.40
N PRO A 146 -10.12 17.30 -4.38
CA PRO A 146 -10.04 17.98 -5.67
C PRO A 146 -10.13 19.48 -5.40
N LYS A 147 -9.24 20.26 -6.02
CA LYS A 147 -9.37 21.72 -5.99
C LYS A 147 -10.73 22.05 -6.59
N LYS A 148 -11.58 22.72 -5.81
CA LYS A 148 -12.72 23.45 -6.36
C LYS A 148 -12.20 24.60 -7.21
#